data_AF-A0A3C0UMU2-F1
#
_entry.id   AF-A0A3C0UMU2-F1
#
_cell.length_a   1.000
_cell.length_b   1.000
_cell.length_c   1.000
_cell.angle_alpha   90.00
_cell.angle_beta   90.00
_cell.angle_gamma   90.00
#
_symmetry.space_group_name_H-M   'P 1'
#
loop_
_entity.id
_entity.type
_entity.pdbx_description
1 polymer ?
#
loop_
_entity_poly.entity_id
_entity_poly.type
_entity_poly.pdbx_seq_one_letter_code
_entity_poly.pdbx_strand_id
1 'polypeptide(L)' 'HLAISVGSKEQVDRLTKKLQENEFQVVGEPRMTGDGYYESVILDPENNLIEITE' A
#
# COMPACT_ATOMS: atom_id res chain seq x y z
N HIS A 1 8.63 -8.78 -4.22
CA HIS A 1 8.53 -7.33 -3.94
C HIS A 1 8.15 -6.63 -5.22
N LEU A 2 7.02 -5.91 -5.21
CA LEU A 2 6.52 -5.13 -6.33
C LEU A 2 6.00 -3.79 -5.80
N ALA A 3 6.22 -2.70 -6.52
CA ALA A 3 5.64 -1.40 -6.21
C ALA A 3 4.67 -0.98 -7.33
N ILE A 4 3.53 -0.43 -6.95
CA ILE A 4 2.51 0.10 -7.87
C ILE A 4 2.20 1.54 -7.46
N SER A 5 2.42 2.49 -8.35
CA SER A 5 2.03 3.90 -8.15
C SER A 5 0.58 4.11 -8.57
N VAL A 6 -0.19 4.78 -7.71
CA VAL A 6 -1.63 5.05 -7.92
C VAL A 6 -1.95 6.53 -8.14
N GLY A 7 -0.94 7.40 -8.15
CA GLY A 7 -0.99 8.78 -8.61
C GLY A 7 -1.26 9.85 -7.55
N SER A 8 -1.69 9.48 -6.34
CA SER A 8 -1.85 10.42 -5.22
C SER A 8 -1.95 9.73 -3.85
N LYS A 9 -1.72 10.47 -2.77
CA LYS A 9 -1.89 9.99 -1.38
C LYS A 9 -3.29 9.48 -1.10
N GLU A 10 -4.31 10.20 -1.56
CA GLU A 10 -5.70 9.83 -1.37
C GLU A 10 -6.02 8.49 -2.06
N GLN A 11 -5.35 8.20 -3.17
CA GLN A 11 -5.51 6.94 -3.88
C GLN A 11 -4.81 5.79 -3.14
N VAL A 12 -3.65 6.04 -2.51
CA VAL A 12 -2.99 5.09 -1.61
C VAL A 12 -3.93 4.77 -0.44
N ASP A 13 -4.45 5.78 0.25
CA ASP A 13 -5.39 5.61 1.37
C ASP A 13 -6.62 4.80 0.97
N ARG A 14 -7.25 5.21 -0.14
CA ARG A 14 -8.48 4.57 -0.64
C ARG A 14 -8.24 3.11 -1.01
N LEU A 15 -7.15 2.80 -1.72
CA LEU A 15 -6.85 1.45 -2.15
C LEU A 15 -6.46 0.57 -0.96
N THR A 16 -5.64 1.09 -0.03
CA THR A 16 -5.21 0.36 1.17
C THR A 16 -6.42 -0.01 2.03
N LYS A 17 -7.31 0.95 2.30
CA LYS A 17 -8.56 0.69 3.03
C LYS A 17 -9.43 -0.35 2.34
N LYS A 18 -9.59 -0.22 1.01
CA LYS A 18 -10.35 -1.21 0.23
C LYS A 18 -9.74 -2.61 0.37
N LEU A 19 -8.43 -2.74 0.29
CA LEU A 19 -7.75 -4.04 0.42
C LEU A 19 -7.91 -4.62 1.83
N GLN A 20 -7.79 -3.79 2.86
CA GLN A 20 -8.04 -4.18 4.25
C GLN A 20 -9.48 -4.67 4.46
N GLU A 21 -10.47 -3.97 3.89
CA GLU A 21 -11.88 -4.39 3.90
C GLU A 21 -12.13 -5.72 3.15
N ASN A 22 -11.24 -6.07 2.21
CA ASN A 22 -11.27 -7.33 1.47
C ASN A 22 -10.33 -8.40 2.09
N GLU A 23 -10.00 -8.26 3.37
CA GLU A 23 -9.23 -9.23 4.17
C GLU A 23 -7.78 -9.45 3.69
N PHE A 24 -7.24 -8.54 2.88
CA PHE A 24 -5.80 -8.52 2.60
C PHE A 24 -5.03 -7.98 3.79
N GLN A 25 -3.88 -8.58 4.08
CA GLN A 25 -3.06 -8.17 5.21
C GLN A 25 -2.28 -6.90 4.89
N VAL A 26 -2.60 -5.80 5.60
CA VAL A 26 -1.79 -4.58 5.61
C VAL A 26 -0.64 -4.77 6.61
N VAL A 27 0.60 -4.75 6.11
CA VAL A 27 1.82 -4.87 6.94
C VAL A 27 2.52 -3.52 7.16
N GLY A 28 2.13 -2.51 6.38
CA GLY A 28 2.53 -1.12 6.58
C GLY A 28 1.36 -0.20 6.24
N GLU A 29 0.84 0.49 7.26
CA GLU A 29 -0.19 1.52 7.06
C GLU A 29 0.35 2.68 6.21
N PRO A 30 -0.54 3.43 5.51
CA PRO A 30 -0.16 4.59 4.73
C PRO A 30 0.70 5.59 5.52
N ARG A 31 1.90 5.90 5.01
CA ARG A 31 2.88 6.75 5.70
C ARG A 31 3.81 7.46 4.71
N MET A 32 4.44 8.53 5.17
CA MET A 32 5.61 9.10 4.50
C MET A 32 6.86 8.28 4.84
N THR A 33 7.64 7.91 3.83
CA THR A 33 8.95 7.28 4.00
C THR A 33 10.06 8.32 4.17
N GLY A 34 11.25 7.87 4.57
CA GLY A 34 12.42 8.75 4.74
C GLY A 34 13.01 9.29 3.43
N ASP A 35 12.70 8.64 2.30
CA ASP A 35 13.10 9.04 0.95
C ASP A 35 12.02 9.86 0.21
N GLY A 36 10.91 10.19 0.87
CA GLY A 36 9.96 11.20 0.42
C GLY A 36 8.75 10.67 -0.35
N TYR A 37 8.51 9.36 -0.34
CA TYR A 37 7.31 8.76 -0.92
C TYR A 37 6.20 8.65 0.12
N TYR A 38 4.96 8.78 -0.32
CA TYR A 38 3.81 8.31 0.45
C TYR A 38 3.43 6.91 -0.01
N GLU A 39 3.46 5.93 0.91
CA GLU A 39 3.24 4.53 0.57
C GLU A 39 2.43 3.79 1.64
N SER A 40 1.83 2.67 1.26
CA SER A 40 1.43 1.59 2.16
C SER A 40 1.99 0.25 1.66
N VAL A 41 1.98 -0.77 2.52
CA VAL A 41 2.50 -2.10 2.20
C VAL A 41 1.48 -3.17 2.59
N ILE A 42 1.15 -4.03 1.63
CA ILE A 42 0.24 -5.17 1.83
C ILE A 42 0.91 -6.50 1.42
N LEU A 43 0.31 -7.60 1.85
CA LEU A 43 0.62 -8.94 1.35
C LEU A 43 -0.45 -9.39 0.36
N ASP A 44 0.00 -9.97 -0.76
CA ASP A 44 -0.88 -10.74 -1.62
C ASP A 44 -1.18 -12.13 -1.01
N PRO A 45 -2.05 -12.95 -1.64
CA PRO A 45 -2.41 -14.27 -1.11
C PRO A 45 -1.25 -15.26 -0.99
N GLU A 46 -0.13 -15.02 -1.69
CA GLU A 46 1.08 -15.84 -1.65
C GLU A 46 2.14 -15.23 -0.70
N ASN A 47 1.78 -14.20 0.06
CA ASN A 47 2.63 -13.44 0.97
C ASN A 47 3.76 -12.65 0.26
N ASN A 48 3.56 -12.28 -0.99
CA ASN A 48 4.44 -11.31 -1.64
C ASN A 48 4.14 -9.90 -1.12
N LEU A 49 5.19 -9.15 -0.82
CA LEU A 49 5.10 -7.73 -0.47
C LEU A 49 4.76 -6.90 -1.70
N ILE A 50 3.69 -6.10 -1.57
CA ILE A 50 3.28 -5.09 -2.55
C ILE A 50 3.27 -3.73 -1.87
N GLU A 51 4.08 -2.81 -2.38
CA GLU A 51 4.05 -1.39 -2.05
C GLU A 51 3.04 -0.66 -2.94
N ILE A 52 2.17 0.13 -2.32
CA ILE A 52 1.24 1.02 -3.02
C ILE A 52 1.73 2.44 -2.77
N THR A 53 2.26 3.10 -3.80
CA THR A 53 2.84 4.44 -3.67
C THR A 53 1.95 5.50 -4.30
N GLU A 54 2.11 6.76 -3.87
CA GLU A 54 1.52 7.90 -4.58
C GLU A 54 2.04 8.03 -6.03
#